data_AF-A0AAD9DFS7-F1
#
_entry.id   AF-A0AAD9DFS7-F1
#
_cell.length_a   1.000
_cell.length_b   1.000
_cell.length_c   1.000
_cell.angle_alpha   90.00
_cell.angle_beta   90.00
_cell.angle_gamma   90.00
#
_symmetry.space_group_name_H-M   'P 1'
#
loop_
_entity.id
_entity.type
_entity.pdbx_description
1 polymer ?
#
loop_
_entity_poly.entity_id
_entity_poly.type
_entity_poly.pdbx_seq_one_letter_code
_entity_poly.pdbx_strand_id
1 'polypeptide(L)'
;MNTYDFPLPVNSPVENPITLTSTGLNHNIFSRELGIRALGLSSRQKVAAMQYFDGLLYLLFDNAMLIRAFDSDGNMIQETKLPVAVEGFEKQWEGMELQRKDGDLILHLALDSPPQVWSLKLESVQGGAGWKLPCAT
;
A
#
# COMPACT_ATOMS: atom_id res chain seq x y z
N MET A 1 -6.42 14.62 -31.17
CA MET A 1 -6.25 14.05 -29.81
C MET A 1 -4.76 13.80 -29.67
N ASN A 2 -4.07 14.57 -28.83
CA ASN A 2 -2.61 14.44 -28.69
C ASN A 2 -2.34 13.39 -27.62
N THR A 3 -1.90 12.21 -28.02
CA THR A 3 -1.35 11.20 -27.10
C THR A 3 0.00 11.70 -26.60
N TYR A 4 0.13 11.80 -25.29
CA TYR A 4 1.39 12.12 -24.63
C TYR A 4 2.12 10.80 -24.35
N ASP A 5 3.22 10.55 -25.04
CA ASP A 5 4.05 9.37 -24.81
C ASP A 5 5.06 9.65 -23.69
N PHE A 6 5.06 8.78 -22.67
CA PHE A 6 6.05 8.85 -21.59
C PHE A 6 7.42 8.44 -22.13
N PRO A 7 8.48 9.26 -21.96
CA PRO A 7 9.80 8.89 -22.39
C PRO A 7 10.31 7.71 -21.56
N LEU A 8 10.77 6.66 -22.24
CA LEU A 8 11.42 5.51 -21.60
C LEU A 8 12.76 5.97 -20.97
N PRO A 9 13.16 5.42 -19.80
CA PRO A 9 14.42 5.77 -19.18
C PRO A 9 15.60 5.40 -20.10
N VAL A 10 16.56 6.32 -20.20
CA VAL A 10 17.66 6.36 -21.20
C VAL A 10 18.62 5.15 -21.12
N ASN A 11 18.53 4.33 -20.07
CA ASN A 11 19.43 3.21 -19.80
C ASN A 11 18.73 1.85 -19.63
N SER A 12 17.45 1.72 -19.96
CA SER A 12 16.87 0.39 -20.10
C SER A 12 17.21 -0.15 -21.48
N PRO A 13 17.90 -1.30 -21.63
CA PRO A 13 17.81 -2.03 -22.89
C PRO A 13 16.32 -2.32 -23.10
N VAL A 14 15.69 -1.58 -24.00
CA VAL A 14 14.30 -1.81 -24.39
C VAL A 14 14.33 -3.11 -25.19
N GLU A 15 14.34 -4.23 -24.48
CA GLU A 15 13.86 -5.48 -25.04
C GLU A 15 12.44 -5.21 -25.52
N ASN A 16 12.13 -5.65 -26.74
CA ASN A 16 10.80 -5.51 -27.34
C ASN A 16 9.71 -5.78 -26.29
N PRO A 17 8.60 -5.02 -26.29
CA PRO A 17 7.50 -5.30 -25.36
C PRO A 17 7.18 -6.79 -25.44
N ILE A 18 7.41 -7.50 -24.33
CA ILE A 18 7.19 -8.94 -24.26
C ILE A 18 5.72 -9.14 -24.62
N THR A 19 5.47 -9.64 -25.82
CA THR A 19 4.14 -10.06 -26.22
C THR A 19 3.88 -11.30 -25.38
N LEU A 20 3.15 -11.10 -24.29
CA LEU A 20 2.73 -12.16 -23.38
C LEU A 20 1.84 -13.12 -24.18
N THR A 21 2.46 -14.10 -24.82
CA THR A 21 1.74 -15.27 -25.29
C THR A 21 1.17 -15.93 -24.04
N SER A 22 -0.14 -16.23 -24.08
CA SER A 22 -1.00 -16.60 -22.94
C SER A 22 -0.59 -17.88 -22.19
N THR A 23 0.61 -18.41 -22.44
CA THR A 23 1.16 -19.65 -21.88
C THR A 23 2.48 -19.44 -21.14
N GLY A 24 3.06 -18.22 -21.14
CA GLY A 24 4.43 -17.97 -20.66
C GLY A 24 4.59 -17.28 -19.31
N LEU A 25 3.52 -16.78 -18.70
CA LEU A 25 3.60 -16.34 -17.30
C LEU A 25 3.47 -17.58 -16.43
N ASN A 26 4.62 -18.10 -15.99
CA ASN A 26 4.70 -18.98 -14.84
C ASN A 26 3.99 -18.27 -13.68
N HIS A 27 2.70 -18.55 -13.49
CA HIS A 27 1.92 -18.12 -12.33
C HIS A 27 2.69 -18.44 -11.04
N ASN A 28 3.51 -19.49 -11.08
CA ASN A 28 4.44 -19.90 -10.04
C ASN A 28 5.54 -18.90 -9.69
N ILE A 29 6.08 -18.09 -10.61
CA ILE A 29 7.18 -17.17 -10.28
C ILE A 29 6.66 -15.98 -9.47
N PHE A 30 5.51 -15.41 -9.86
CA PHE A 30 4.85 -14.37 -9.07
C PHE A 30 4.30 -14.89 -7.73
N SER A 31 3.90 -16.16 -7.66
CA SER A 31 3.36 -16.75 -6.42
C SER A 31 4.38 -17.45 -5.51
N ARG A 32 5.59 -17.79 -6.00
CA ARG A 32 6.63 -18.47 -5.22
C ARG A 32 7.87 -17.63 -4.91
N GLU A 33 8.35 -16.78 -5.81
CA GLU A 33 9.65 -16.10 -5.63
C GLU A 33 9.57 -14.60 -5.36
N LEU A 34 8.54 -13.90 -5.85
CA LEU A 34 8.24 -12.50 -5.44
C LEU A 34 7.44 -12.41 -4.13
N GLY A 35 7.72 -13.33 -3.19
CA GLY A 35 7.51 -13.07 -1.78
C GLY A 35 6.08 -12.88 -1.28
N ILE A 36 5.04 -13.26 -2.02
CA ILE A 36 3.67 -13.28 -1.45
C ILE A 36 3.60 -14.20 -0.21
N ARG A 37 4.37 -15.30 -0.16
CA ARG A 37 4.51 -16.12 1.07
C ARG A 37 5.50 -15.58 2.10
N ALA A 38 6.57 -14.90 1.67
CA ALA A 38 7.56 -14.30 2.59
C ALA A 38 7.00 -13.06 3.31
N LEU A 39 6.07 -12.35 2.68
CA LEU A 39 5.32 -11.22 3.23
C LEU A 39 4.03 -11.65 3.96
N GLY A 40 3.79 -12.96 4.15
CA GLY A 40 2.58 -13.48 4.79
C GLY A 40 1.28 -13.14 4.06
N LEU A 41 1.35 -12.79 2.78
CA LEU A 41 0.21 -12.50 1.94
C LEU A 41 -0.43 -13.82 1.50
N SER A 42 -1.52 -14.21 2.16
CA SER A 42 -2.37 -15.26 1.60
C SER A 42 -2.94 -14.79 0.25
N SER A 43 -3.29 -15.72 -0.65
CA SER A 43 -3.85 -15.44 -1.99
C SER A 43 -5.18 -14.66 -2.01
N ARG A 44 -5.57 -14.07 -0.87
CA ARG A 44 -6.78 -13.28 -0.66
C ARG A 44 -6.50 -11.83 -0.24
N GLN A 45 -5.24 -11.42 -0.07
CA GLN A 45 -4.91 -10.06 0.33
C GLN A 45 -4.65 -9.21 -0.92
N LYS A 46 -5.61 -8.33 -1.25
CA LYS A 46 -5.48 -7.33 -2.31
C LYS A 46 -4.83 -6.07 -1.71
N VAL A 47 -3.90 -5.49 -2.48
CA VAL A 47 -3.30 -4.18 -2.18
C VAL A 47 -4.16 -3.13 -2.86
N ALA A 48 -4.81 -2.26 -2.09
CA ALA A 48 -5.62 -1.16 -2.64
C ALA A 48 -4.79 0.08 -2.96
N ALA A 49 -3.80 0.38 -2.12
CA ALA A 49 -2.94 1.54 -2.29
C ALA A 49 -1.51 1.24 -1.84
N MET A 50 -0.57 1.99 -2.41
CA MET A 50 0.85 1.91 -2.09
C MET A 50 1.44 3.32 -2.09
N GLN A 51 2.30 3.60 -1.12
CA GLN A 51 2.99 4.89 -1.03
C GLN A 51 4.38 4.70 -0.44
N TYR A 52 5.38 5.32 -1.05
CA TYR A 52 6.69 5.47 -0.44
C TYR A 52 6.74 6.80 0.34
N PHE A 53 7.08 6.74 1.62
CA PHE A 53 7.06 7.90 2.50
C PHE A 53 8.11 7.74 3.62
N ASP A 54 8.90 8.78 3.86
CA ASP A 54 9.89 8.82 4.95
C ASP A 54 10.81 7.60 5.02
N GLY A 55 11.27 7.10 3.86
CA GLY A 55 12.17 5.96 3.76
C GLY A 55 11.51 4.58 3.82
N LEU A 56 10.20 4.50 3.97
CA LEU A 56 9.45 3.23 4.07
C LEU A 56 8.42 3.10 2.95
N LEU A 57 8.21 1.87 2.51
CA LEU A 57 7.12 1.49 1.60
C LEU A 57 5.90 1.08 2.40
N TYR A 58 4.79 1.82 2.25
CA TYR A 58 3.52 1.52 2.89
C TYR A 58 2.57 0.87 1.90
N LEU A 59 1.95 -0.24 2.32
CA LEU A 59 0.95 -0.99 1.56
C LEU A 59 -0.36 -1.04 2.34
N LEU A 60 -1.45 -0.60 1.71
CA LEU A 60 -2.81 -0.73 2.22
C LEU A 60 -3.42 -2.05 1.74
N PHE A 61 -3.77 -2.91 2.68
CA PHE A 61 -4.49 -4.16 2.42
C PHE A 61 -5.97 -3.99 2.74
N ASP A 62 -6.79 -3.94 1.69
CA ASP A 62 -8.20 -3.57 1.74
C ASP A 62 -9.04 -4.58 2.55
N ASN A 63 -9.01 -5.85 2.13
CA ASN A 63 -9.74 -6.97 2.73
C ASN A 63 -9.26 -7.28 4.16
N ALA A 64 -8.01 -6.94 4.46
CA ALA A 64 -7.42 -7.17 5.78
C ALA A 64 -7.54 -5.95 6.70
N MET A 65 -8.05 -4.81 6.19
CA MET A 65 -8.19 -3.54 6.90
C MET A 65 -6.92 -3.18 7.66
N LEU A 66 -5.77 -3.22 7.00
CA LEU A 66 -4.49 -2.92 7.64
C LEU A 66 -3.51 -2.26 6.68
N ILE A 67 -2.55 -1.53 7.25
CA ILE A 67 -1.40 -0.99 6.55
C ILE A 67 -0.16 -1.73 7.03
N ARG A 68 0.73 -2.10 6.11
CA ARG A 68 2.09 -2.57 6.46
C ARG A 68 3.13 -1.61 5.93
N ALA A 69 4.19 -1.41 6.69
CA ALA A 69 5.36 -0.65 6.29
C ALA A 69 6.57 -1.57 6.13
N PHE A 70 7.35 -1.34 5.08
CA PHE A 70 8.55 -2.11 4.76
C PHE A 70 9.75 -1.18 4.58
N ASP A 71 10.93 -1.63 4.99
CA ASP A 71 12.19 -0.94 4.71
C ASP A 71 12.68 -1.20 3.26
N SER A 72 13.80 -0.58 2.90
CA SER A 72 14.43 -0.74 1.58
C SER A 72 14.93 -2.16 1.29
N ASP A 73 15.14 -2.96 2.34
CA ASP A 73 15.60 -4.35 2.25
C ASP A 73 14.41 -5.33 2.14
N GLY A 74 13.18 -4.81 2.23
CA GLY A 74 11.94 -5.59 2.15
C GLY A 74 11.50 -6.20 3.48
N ASN A 75 12.12 -5.84 4.60
CA ASN A 75 11.69 -6.29 5.91
C ASN A 75 10.46 -5.51 6.37
N MET A 76 9.49 -6.22 6.95
CA MET A 76 8.30 -5.58 7.53
C MET A 76 8.68 -4.89 8.84
N ILE A 77 8.54 -3.56 8.87
CA ILE A 77 8.83 -2.72 10.04
C ILE A 77 7.61 -2.57 10.92
N GLN A 78 6.42 -2.48 10.32
CA GLN A 78 5.20 -2.19 11.05
C GLN A 78 3.95 -2.80 10.39
N GLU A 79 2.99 -3.19 11.23
CA GLU A 79 1.62 -3.53 10.84
C GLU A 79 0.63 -2.70 11.68
N THR A 80 -0.32 -2.03 11.02
CA THR A 80 -1.33 -1.17 11.66
C THR A 80 -2.72 -1.61 11.22
N LYS A 81 -3.53 -2.09 12.15
CA LYS A 81 -4.95 -2.37 11.90
C LYS A 81 -5.75 -1.08 11.82
N LEU A 82 -6.61 -0.96 10.83
CA LEU A 82 -7.46 0.19 10.58
C LEU A 82 -8.84 0.03 11.24
N PRO A 83 -9.52 1.14 11.57
CA PRO A 83 -10.89 1.08 12.04
C PRO A 83 -11.82 0.63 10.91
N VAL A 84 -12.95 0.04 11.32
CA VAL A 84 -14.08 -0.21 10.42
C VAL A 84 -14.73 1.14 10.12
N ALA A 85 -14.87 1.46 8.84
CA ALA A 85 -15.42 2.75 8.41
C ALA A 85 -16.90 2.93 8.76
N VAL A 86 -17.70 1.88 8.59
CA VAL A 86 -19.15 1.90 8.81
C VAL A 86 -19.56 0.60 9.49
N GLU A 87 -20.18 0.70 10.66
CA GLU A 87 -20.66 -0.46 11.41
C GLU A 87 -21.65 -1.29 10.58
N GLY A 88 -21.47 -2.61 10.56
CA GLY A 88 -22.27 -3.53 9.75
C GLY A 88 -21.93 -3.55 8.26
N PHE A 89 -20.94 -2.77 7.82
CA PHE A 89 -20.39 -2.85 6.47
C PHE A 89 -18.92 -3.28 6.53
N GLU A 90 -18.61 -4.42 5.92
CA GLU A 90 -17.23 -4.87 5.66
C GLU A 90 -16.59 -4.09 4.49
N LYS A 91 -16.84 -2.77 4.45
CA LYS A 91 -16.35 -1.91 3.39
C LYS A 91 -14.88 -1.61 3.59
N GLN A 92 -14.15 -1.67 2.49
CA GLN A 92 -12.71 -1.73 2.47
C GLN A 92 -12.15 -0.37 2.10
N TRP A 93 -11.02 -0.01 2.70
CA TRP A 93 -10.30 1.20 2.32
C TRP A 93 -9.71 1.03 0.92
N GLU A 94 -9.98 1.96 0.03
CA GLU A 94 -9.56 1.90 -1.39
C GLU A 94 -8.37 2.83 -1.67
N GLY A 95 -8.08 3.77 -0.77
CA GLY A 95 -7.00 4.74 -0.93
C GLY A 95 -6.34 5.10 0.39
N MET A 96 -5.06 5.47 0.29
CA MET A 96 -4.26 5.94 1.42
C MET A 96 -3.31 7.04 0.97
N GLU A 97 -3.10 8.02 1.84
CA GLU A 97 -2.00 8.99 1.74
C GLU A 97 -1.49 9.33 3.16
N LEU A 98 -0.17 9.27 3.35
CA LEU A 98 0.55 9.81 4.49
C LEU A 98 1.16 11.15 4.10
N GLN A 99 0.96 12.16 4.95
CA GLN A 99 1.58 13.47 4.78
C GLN A 99 2.05 14.06 6.11
N ARG A 100 3.12 14.88 6.06
CA ARG A 100 3.50 15.75 7.17
C ARG A 100 2.85 17.12 6.97
N LYS A 101 2.05 17.55 7.94
CA LYS A 101 1.43 18.88 7.95
C LYS A 101 1.65 19.52 9.30
N ASP A 102 2.30 20.69 9.31
CA ASP A 102 2.57 21.46 10.52
C ASP A 102 3.33 20.67 11.61
N GLY A 103 4.20 19.75 11.21
CA GLY A 103 4.95 18.85 12.11
C GLY A 103 4.19 17.58 12.51
N ASP A 104 2.88 17.53 12.27
CA ASP A 104 2.06 16.36 12.54
C ASP A 104 2.07 15.37 11.37
N LEU A 105 2.04 14.08 11.69
CA LEU A 105 1.83 13.03 10.70
C LEU A 105 0.33 12.75 10.56
N ILE A 106 -0.19 12.89 9.35
CA ILE A 106 -1.60 12.68 9.05
C ILE A 106 -1.73 11.52 8.05
N LEU A 107 -2.62 10.59 8.37
CA LEU A 107 -3.06 9.51 7.50
C LEU A 107 -4.43 9.85 6.91
N HIS A 108 -4.50 9.95 5.60
CA HIS A 108 -5.73 10.02 4.84
C HIS A 108 -6.13 8.63 4.37
N LEU A 109 -7.40 8.29 4.54
CA LEU A 109 -7.99 7.05 4.06
C LEU A 109 -9.23 7.37 3.22
N ALA A 110 -9.35 6.73 2.07
CA ALA A 110 -10.47 6.95 1.15
C ALA A 110 -11.36 5.71 1.05
N LEU A 111 -12.67 5.95 1.00
CA LEU A 111 -13.72 4.99 0.68
C LEU A 111 -14.43 5.45 -0.59
N ASP A 112 -14.86 4.51 -1.41
CA ASP A 112 -15.59 4.77 -2.64
C ASP A 112 -17.11 4.80 -2.42
N SER A 113 -17.61 3.98 -1.49
CA SER A 113 -19.04 3.69 -1.36
C SER A 113 -19.44 3.52 0.12
N PRO A 114 -20.01 4.51 0.83
CA PRO A 114 -20.19 5.88 0.37
C PRO A 114 -18.84 6.58 0.18
N PRO A 115 -18.75 7.53 -0.77
CA PRO A 115 -17.51 8.26 -1.02
C PRO A 115 -17.17 9.13 0.19
N GLN A 116 -16.07 8.82 0.87
CA GLN A 116 -15.64 9.51 2.09
C GLN A 116 -14.12 9.55 2.17
N VAL A 117 -13.60 10.60 2.81
CA VAL A 117 -12.17 10.71 3.15
C VAL A 117 -12.05 10.96 4.64
N TRP A 118 -11.31 10.09 5.32
CA TRP A 118 -10.99 10.22 6.73
C TRP A 118 -9.56 10.74 6.86
N SER A 119 -9.33 11.64 7.82
CA SER A 119 -8.00 12.17 8.12
C SER A 119 -7.70 11.94 9.58
N LEU A 120 -6.69 11.12 9.86
CA LEU A 120 -6.34 10.66 11.19
C LEU A 120 -4.95 11.18 11.53
N LYS A 121 -4.84 11.96 12.61
CA LYS A 121 -3.54 12.35 13.16
C LYS A 121 -2.91 11.13 13.83
N LEU A 122 -1.73 10.73 13.37
CA LEU A 122 -0.99 9.59 13.92
C LEU A 122 -0.14 10.04 15.11
N GLU A 123 -0.07 9.20 16.13
CA GLU A 123 0.80 9.41 17.28
C GLU A 123 2.14 8.70 17.05
N SER A 124 3.24 9.37 17.38
CA SER A 124 4.56 8.74 17.38
C SER A 124 4.67 7.77 18.56
N VAL A 125 5.19 6.57 18.30
CA VAL A 125 5.50 5.60 19.36
C VAL A 125 6.85 5.98 19.97
N GLN A 126 6.87 6.31 21.27
CA GLN A 126 8.12 6.63 21.97
C GLN A 126 9.11 5.46 21.88
N GLY A 127 10.29 5.72 21.30
CA GLY A 127 11.40 4.77 21.22
C GLY A 127 11.55 4.00 19.90
N GLY A 128 10.84 4.36 18.82
CA GLY A 128 11.03 3.73 17.51
C GLY A 128 10.53 4.55 16.31
N ALA A 129 10.76 4.04 15.10
CA ALA A 129 10.32 4.63 13.83
C ALA A 129 8.81 4.38 13.52
N GLY A 130 8.05 3.96 14.52
CA GLY A 130 6.66 3.53 14.35
C GLY A 130 5.64 4.59 14.73
N TRP A 131 4.45 4.45 14.16
CA TRP A 131 3.30 5.33 14.42
C TRP A 131 2.12 4.51 14.94
N LYS A 132 1.17 5.11 15.64
CA LYS A 132 -0.08 4.44 16.01
C LYS A 132 -1.27 5.31 15.69
N LEU A 133 -2.40 4.66 15.39
CA LEU A 133 -3.67 5.34 15.32
C LEU A 133 -4.00 5.94 16.69
N PRO A 134 -4.70 7.09 16.73
CA PRO A 134 -5.18 7.64 17.99
C PRO A 134 -6.13 6.63 18.64
N CYS A 135 -5.93 6.33 19.92
CA CYS A 135 -6.89 5.52 20.66
C CYS A 135 -8.22 6.29 20.74
N ALA A 136 -9.33 5.64 20.41
CA ALA A 136 -10.65 6.18 20.72
C ALA A 136 -10.76 6.30 22.25
N THR A 137 -10.83 7.54 22.75
CA THR A 137 -11.16 7.86 24.14
C THR A 137 -12.64 7.69 24.40
#